data_AF-A0A3D0X1T3-F1
#
_entry.id   AF-A0A3D0X1T3-F1
#
_cell.length_a   1.000
_cell.length_b   1.000
_cell.length_c   1.000
_cell.angle_alpha   90.00
_cell.angle_beta   90.00
_cell.angle_gamma   90.00
#
_symmetry.space_group_name_H-M   'P 1'
#
loop_
_entity.id
_entity.type
_entity.pdbx_description
1 polymer ?
#
loop_
_entity_poly.entity_id
_entity_poly.type
_entity_poly.pdbx_seq_one_letter_code
_entity_poly.pdbx_strand_id
1 'polypeptide(L)'
;MTYIVSLLMLLLIGIFLWEMRHSMRRSSESVRLIEAYIDDLDNPRLIEEIHSYCKSDFKLRRIMKKHSATEADLAFIYRKLLIWGNFRKYNRFIPITSFFYAYSLNYLLSHKEDDPKSLTQKMMNFFHI
;
A
#
# COMPACT_ATOMS: atom_id res chain seq x y z
N MET A 1 -6.71 -16.46 -38.33
CA MET A 1 -5.72 -15.63 -37.60
C MET A 1 -6.32 -14.35 -37.04
N THR A 2 -7.07 -13.56 -37.84
CA THR A 2 -7.73 -12.33 -37.38
C THR A 2 -8.64 -12.53 -36.17
N TYR A 3 -9.51 -13.55 -36.16
CA TYR A 3 -10.38 -13.82 -35.01
C TYR A 3 -9.63 -14.14 -33.71
N ILE A 4 -8.51 -14.84 -33.79
CA ILE A 4 -7.68 -15.18 -32.62
C ILE A 4 -7.02 -13.90 -32.07
N VAL A 5 -6.49 -13.06 -32.96
CA VAL A 5 -5.89 -11.77 -32.59
C VAL A 5 -6.94 -10.84 -31.97
N SER A 6 -8.14 -10.77 -32.54
CA SER A 6 -9.24 -9.97 -31.97
C SER A 6 -9.67 -10.47 -30.59
N LEU A 7 -9.75 -11.79 -30.39
CA LEU A 7 -10.06 -12.38 -29.08
C LEU A 7 -8.99 -12.04 -28.04
N LEU A 8 -7.71 -12.14 -28.42
CA LEU A 8 -6.58 -11.76 -27.56
C LEU A 8 -6.62 -10.27 -27.19
N MET A 9 -6.96 -9.39 -28.14
CA MET A 9 -7.10 -7.96 -27.85
C MET A 9 -8.24 -7.69 -26.86
N LEU A 10 -9.40 -8.33 -27.03
CA LEU A 10 -10.52 -8.19 -26.10
C LEU A 10 -10.14 -8.67 -24.69
N LEU A 11 -9.40 -9.78 -24.59
CA LEU A 11 -8.90 -10.28 -23.31
C LEU A 11 -7.91 -9.31 -22.65
N LEU A 12 -6.98 -8.73 -23.42
CA LEU A 12 -6.03 -7.73 -22.92
C LEU A 12 -6.74 -6.46 -22.44
N ILE A 13 -7.76 -5.99 -23.17
CA ILE A 13 -8.59 -4.84 -22.75
C ILE A 13 -9.29 -5.16 -21.43
N GLY A 14 -9.86 -6.37 -21.29
CA GLY A 14 -10.48 -6.82 -20.04
C GLY A 14 -9.51 -6.80 -18.86
N ILE A 15 -8.31 -7.34 -19.03
CA ILE A 15 -7.25 -7.32 -18.01
C ILE A 15 -6.85 -5.88 -17.66
N PHE A 16 -6.68 -5.03 -18.67
CA PHE A 16 -6.31 -3.63 -18.47
C PHE A 16 -7.35 -2.87 -17.66
N LEU A 17 -8.64 -3.02 -18.00
CA LEU A 17 -9.74 -2.39 -17.26
C LEU A 17 -9.82 -2.91 -15.81
N TRP A 18 -9.59 -4.20 -15.60
CA TRP A 18 -9.51 -4.77 -14.25
C TRP A 18 -8.38 -4.12 -13.44
N GLU A 19 -7.15 -4.12 -13.97
CA GLU A 19 -5.98 -3.57 -13.28
C GLU A 19 -6.15 -2.07 -13.02
N MET A 20 -6.74 -1.32 -13.96
CA MET A 20 -7.06 0.09 -13.78
C MET A 20 -8.07 0.30 -12.63
N ARG A 21 -9.18 -0.46 -12.62
CA ARG A 21 -10.18 -0.38 -11.55
C ARG A 21 -9.58 -0.72 -10.18
N HIS A 22 -8.73 -1.74 -10.13
CA HIS A 22 -8.01 -2.14 -8.93
C HIS A 22 -7.04 -1.04 -8.46
N SER A 23 -6.26 -0.45 -9.37
CA SER A 23 -5.34 0.65 -9.06
C SER A 23 -6.07 1.88 -8.53
N MET A 24 -7.19 2.25 -9.14
CA MET A 24 -8.04 3.37 -8.71
C MET A 24 -8.62 3.13 -7.32
N ARG A 25 -9.23 1.97 -7.08
CA ARG A 25 -9.77 1.60 -5.75
C ARG A 25 -8.72 1.69 -4.67
N ARG A 26 -7.52 1.13 -4.91
CA ARG A 26 -6.40 1.23 -3.98
C ARG A 26 -6.03 2.69 -3.67
N SER A 27 -5.90 3.52 -4.70
CA SER A 27 -5.56 4.93 -4.52
C SER A 27 -6.65 5.69 -3.75
N SER A 28 -7.92 5.39 -4.03
CA SER A 28 -9.05 5.99 -3.30
C SER A 28 -9.05 5.57 -1.83
N GLU A 29 -8.81 4.30 -1.51
CA GLU A 29 -8.74 3.84 -0.12
C GLU A 29 -7.57 4.45 0.64
N SER A 30 -6.38 4.54 0.03
CA SER A 30 -5.25 5.20 0.68
C SER A 30 -5.55 6.67 0.96
N VAL A 31 -6.18 7.38 0.01
CA VAL A 31 -6.54 8.79 0.20
C VAL A 31 -7.62 8.94 1.26
N ARG A 32 -8.64 8.08 1.26
CA ARG A 32 -9.71 8.06 2.27
C ARG A 32 -9.12 7.93 3.68
N LEU A 33 -8.18 6.99 3.89
CA LEU A 33 -7.54 6.84 5.20
C LEU A 33 -6.66 8.04 5.57
N ILE A 34 -5.96 8.63 4.60
CA ILE A 34 -5.18 9.84 4.86
C ILE A 34 -6.10 10.96 5.31
N GLU A 35 -7.18 11.23 4.58
CA GLU A 35 -8.12 12.29 4.93
C GLU A 35 -8.83 12.05 6.26
N ALA A 36 -9.13 10.79 6.59
CA ALA A 36 -9.80 10.44 7.85
C ALA A 36 -8.89 10.55 9.09
N TYR A 37 -7.57 10.29 8.95
CA TYR A 37 -6.68 10.09 10.09
C TYR A 37 -5.46 11.01 10.13
N ILE A 38 -5.26 11.91 9.16
CA ILE A 38 -4.07 12.80 9.15
C ILE A 38 -4.01 13.72 10.37
N ASP A 39 -5.15 14.13 10.90
CA ASP A 39 -5.26 14.96 12.11
C ASP A 39 -5.32 14.13 13.41
N ASP A 40 -5.39 12.80 13.31
CA ASP A 40 -5.48 11.85 14.43
C ASP A 40 -4.63 10.59 14.15
N LEU A 41 -3.31 10.79 14.10
CA LEU A 41 -2.33 9.78 13.67
C LEU A 41 -2.14 8.63 14.67
N ASP A 42 -2.54 8.81 15.93
CA ASP A 42 -2.42 7.81 16.98
C ASP A 42 -3.67 6.93 17.12
N ASN A 43 -4.69 7.14 16.26
CA ASN A 43 -5.93 6.39 16.32
C ASN A 43 -5.70 4.89 16.03
N PRO A 44 -6.04 3.97 16.94
CA PRO A 44 -5.83 2.54 16.73
C PRO A 44 -6.63 2.00 15.53
N ARG A 45 -7.77 2.61 15.20
CA ARG A 45 -8.62 2.20 14.06
C ARG A 45 -7.93 2.34 12.71
N LEU A 46 -6.96 3.25 12.58
CA LEU A 46 -6.20 3.40 11.34
C LEU A 46 -5.45 2.11 10.99
N ILE A 47 -4.80 1.49 11.98
CA ILE A 47 -4.05 0.24 11.76
C ILE A 47 -4.99 -0.92 11.47
N GLU A 48 -6.12 -1.00 12.18
CA GLU A 48 -7.17 -1.99 11.92
C GLU A 48 -7.68 -1.89 10.47
N GLU A 49 -7.95 -0.68 9.98
CA GLU A 49 -8.41 -0.44 8.60
C GLU A 49 -7.33 -0.80 7.56
N ILE A 50 -6.07 -0.41 7.79
CA ILE A 50 -4.95 -0.80 6.92
C ILE A 50 -4.81 -2.32 6.87
N HIS A 51 -4.86 -2.97 8.03
CA HIS A 51 -4.75 -4.42 8.16
C HIS A 51 -5.90 -5.15 7.46
N SER A 52 -7.13 -4.67 7.64
CA SER A 52 -8.33 -5.17 6.97
C SER A 52 -8.22 -5.02 5.45
N TYR A 53 -7.77 -3.86 4.96
CA TYR A 53 -7.54 -3.64 3.54
C TYR A 53 -6.50 -4.63 2.98
N CYS A 54 -5.34 -4.74 3.63
CA CYS A 54 -4.27 -5.68 3.24
C CYS A 54 -4.74 -7.14 3.20
N LYS A 55 -5.70 -7.53 4.05
CA LYS A 55 -6.31 -8.86 4.02
C LYS A 55 -7.34 -9.04 2.90
N SER A 56 -8.07 -7.99 2.53
CA SER A 56 -9.07 -8.06 1.47
C SER A 56 -8.43 -8.07 0.07
N ASP A 57 -7.34 -7.34 -0.13
CA ASP A 57 -6.63 -7.25 -1.39
C ASP A 57 -5.83 -8.52 -1.70
N PHE A 58 -5.99 -9.11 -2.89
CA PHE A 58 -5.34 -10.39 -3.19
C PHE A 58 -3.82 -10.31 -3.29
N LYS A 59 -3.25 -9.19 -3.78
CA LYS A 59 -1.80 -9.02 -3.94
C LYS A 59 -1.17 -8.78 -2.56
N LEU A 60 -1.76 -7.88 -1.77
CA LEU A 60 -1.28 -7.58 -0.42
C LEU A 60 -1.48 -8.77 0.51
N ARG A 61 -2.61 -9.48 0.45
CA ARG A 61 -2.87 -10.68 1.26
C ARG A 61 -1.82 -11.76 1.04
N ARG A 62 -1.36 -11.95 -0.20
CA ARG A 62 -0.28 -12.91 -0.50
C ARG A 62 1.02 -12.52 0.19
N ILE A 63 1.33 -11.22 0.23
CA ILE A 63 2.52 -10.69 0.91
C ILE A 63 2.39 -10.81 2.43
N MET A 64 1.23 -10.43 2.99
CA MET A 64 0.94 -10.59 4.43
C MET A 64 1.13 -12.04 4.87
N LYS A 65 0.61 -13.00 4.11
CA LYS A 65 0.79 -14.43 4.37
C LYS A 65 2.24 -14.89 4.25
N LYS A 66 2.97 -14.39 3.24
CA LYS A 66 4.39 -14.74 3.03
C LYS A 66 5.26 -14.38 4.23
N HIS A 67 4.97 -13.25 4.87
CA HIS A 67 5.75 -12.73 6.01
C HIS A 67 5.10 -13.04 7.37
N SER A 68 4.01 -13.81 7.41
CA SER A 68 3.21 -14.03 8.62
C SER A 68 2.86 -12.74 9.37
N ALA A 69 2.61 -11.67 8.61
CA ALA A 69 2.49 -10.32 9.15
C ALA A 69 1.21 -10.17 9.96
N THR A 70 1.36 -9.62 11.16
CA THR A 70 0.30 -9.33 12.10
C THR A 70 -0.06 -7.85 12.10
N GLU A 71 -1.15 -7.49 12.76
CA GLU A 71 -1.51 -6.09 12.99
C GLU A 71 -0.45 -5.32 13.78
N ALA A 72 0.19 -5.98 14.74
CA ALA A 72 1.28 -5.42 15.52
C ALA A 72 2.51 -5.07 14.65
N ASP A 73 2.82 -5.90 13.65
CA ASP A 73 3.90 -5.61 12.70
C ASP A 73 3.58 -4.34 11.89
N LEU A 74 2.33 -4.18 11.46
CA LEU A 74 1.90 -2.99 10.72
C LEU A 74 1.94 -1.74 11.61
N ALA A 75 1.48 -1.83 12.86
CA ALA A 75 1.57 -0.76 13.84
C ALA A 75 3.03 -0.34 14.10
N PHE A 76 3.92 -1.32 14.24
CA PHE A 76 5.35 -1.09 14.46
C PHE A 76 5.99 -0.35 13.29
N ILE A 77 5.77 -0.83 12.06
CA ILE A 77 6.28 -0.19 10.85
C ILE A 77 5.70 1.22 10.69
N TYR A 78 4.40 1.38 10.93
CA TYR A 78 3.72 2.67 10.85
C TYR A 78 4.36 3.70 11.78
N ARG A 79 4.60 3.33 13.05
CA ARG A 79 5.30 4.18 14.03
C ARG A 79 6.70 4.54 13.58
N LYS A 80 7.46 3.61 12.99
CA LYS A 80 8.77 3.91 12.42
C LYS A 80 8.68 4.94 11.29
N LEU A 81 7.74 4.76 10.36
CA LEU A 81 7.55 5.68 9.23
C LEU A 81 7.09 7.07 9.69
N LEU A 82 6.34 7.19 10.78
CA LEU A 82 5.95 8.49 11.33
C LEU A 82 7.15 9.34 11.78
N ILE A 83 8.25 8.73 12.25
CA ILE A 83 9.40 9.48 12.78
C ILE A 83 10.01 10.41 11.73
N TRP A 84 10.19 9.93 10.50
CA TRP A 84 10.83 10.68 9.41
C TRP A 84 9.89 11.01 8.25
N GLY A 85 8.78 10.29 8.14
CA GLY A 85 7.84 10.34 7.02
C GLY A 85 6.57 11.10 7.33
N ASN A 86 6.45 11.79 8.47
CA ASN A 86 5.26 12.56 8.84
C ASN A 86 5.14 13.84 8.01
N PHE A 87 4.90 13.68 6.71
CA PHE A 87 4.62 14.75 5.78
C PHE A 87 3.84 14.22 4.59
N ARG A 88 2.99 15.09 4.03
CA ARG A 88 2.11 14.79 2.90
C ARG A 88 2.58 15.52 1.66
N LYS A 89 2.64 14.81 0.53
CA LYS A 89 2.84 15.38 -0.81
C LYS A 89 1.64 15.00 -1.69
N TYR A 90 0.78 15.98 -1.98
CA TYR A 90 -0.49 15.77 -2.66
C TYR A 90 -1.33 14.68 -1.98
N ASN A 91 -1.66 13.60 -2.67
CA ASN A 91 -2.48 12.49 -2.19
C ASN A 91 -1.64 11.36 -1.55
N ARG A 92 -0.36 11.62 -1.25
CA ARG A 92 0.55 10.63 -0.70
C ARG A 92 1.06 11.11 0.65
N PHE A 93 0.78 10.31 1.67
CA PHE A 93 1.34 10.44 3.01
C PHE A 93 2.07 9.14 3.31
N ILE A 94 3.39 9.21 3.51
CA ILE A 94 4.26 8.02 3.53
C ILE A 94 3.79 6.98 4.55
N PRO A 95 3.49 7.32 5.81
CA PRO A 95 3.15 6.33 6.83
C PRO A 95 1.91 5.51 6.47
N ILE A 96 0.92 6.08 5.78
CA ILE A 96 -0.29 5.35 5.35
C ILE A 96 -0.10 4.71 3.97
N THR A 97 0.36 5.49 3.00
CA THR A 97 0.45 5.08 1.58
C THR A 97 1.36 3.86 1.39
N SER A 98 2.38 3.70 2.24
CA SER A 98 3.35 2.61 2.16
C SER A 98 2.76 1.21 2.28
N PHE A 99 1.58 1.06 2.89
CA PHE A 99 0.96 -0.26 3.05
C PHE A 99 0.10 -0.69 1.86
N PHE A 100 -0.24 0.23 0.95
CA PHE A 100 -1.20 -0.03 -0.12
C PHE A 100 -0.57 -0.60 -1.39
N TYR A 101 0.76 -0.55 -1.53
CA TYR A 101 1.45 -1.06 -2.72
C TYR A 101 2.22 -2.35 -2.43
N ALA A 102 2.14 -3.31 -3.35
CA ALA A 102 2.74 -4.63 -3.17
C ALA A 102 4.28 -4.56 -2.93
N TYR A 103 4.99 -3.75 -3.71
CA TYR A 103 6.44 -3.61 -3.57
C TYR A 103 6.84 -2.92 -2.27
N SER A 104 6.13 -1.86 -1.86
CA SER A 104 6.41 -1.17 -0.60
C SER A 104 6.09 -2.07 0.59
N LEU A 105 4.92 -2.71 0.62
CA LEU A 105 4.53 -3.61 1.70
C LEU A 105 5.50 -4.78 1.84
N ASN A 106 5.87 -5.43 0.72
CA ASN A 106 6.83 -6.53 0.77
C ASN A 106 8.20 -6.07 1.24
N TYR A 107 8.66 -4.88 0.82
CA TYR A 107 9.93 -4.34 1.29
C TYR A 107 9.89 -4.05 2.80
N LEU A 108 8.85 -3.35 3.28
CA LEU A 108 8.70 -2.98 4.68
C LEU A 108 8.64 -4.19 5.59
N LEU A 109 7.88 -5.24 5.22
CA LEU A 109 7.81 -6.46 6.00
C LEU A 109 9.12 -7.25 5.99
N SER A 110 9.85 -7.25 4.88
CA SER A 110 11.17 -7.88 4.78
C SER A 110 12.26 -7.17 5.59
N HIS A 111 12.11 -5.87 5.83
CA HIS A 111 13.12 -5.00 6.44
C HIS A 111 12.59 -4.31 7.69
N LYS A 112 11.59 -4.88 8.37
CA LYS A 112 10.88 -4.22 9.46
C LYS A 112 11.78 -3.78 10.62
N GLU A 113 12.92 -4.45 10.79
CA GLU A 113 13.92 -4.14 11.81
C GLU A 113 14.90 -3.03 11.41
N ASP A 114 14.94 -2.62 10.13
CA ASP A 114 15.82 -1.55 9.66
C ASP A 114 15.52 -0.21 10.34
N ASP A 115 16.49 0.69 10.26
CA ASP A 115 16.41 2.02 10.82
C ASP A 115 15.23 2.82 10.22
N PRO A 116 14.45 3.56 11.04
CA PRO A 116 13.30 4.36 10.60
C PRO A 116 13.60 5.31 9.43
N LYS A 117 14.78 5.92 9.40
CA LYS A 117 15.16 6.87 8.34
C LYS A 117 15.40 6.14 7.03
N SER A 118 16.10 5.01 7.06
CA SER A 118 16.36 4.17 5.87
C SER A 118 15.06 3.67 5.26
N LEU A 119 14.15 3.14 6.09
CA LEU A 119 12.83 2.70 5.64
C LEU A 119 12.04 3.82 4.99
N THR A 120 11.97 4.98 5.64
CA THR A 120 11.26 6.15 5.13
C THR A 120 11.84 6.64 3.81
N GLN A 121 13.17 6.75 3.71
CA GLN A 121 13.84 7.18 2.48
C GLN A 121 13.58 6.21 1.33
N LYS A 122 13.52 4.89 1.60
CA LYS A 122 13.12 3.93 0.58
C LYS A 122 11.69 4.15 0.10
N MET A 123 10.77 4.44 1.01
CA MET A 123 9.37 4.74 0.66
C MET A 123 9.26 6.05 -0.14
N MET A 124 10.01 7.09 0.24
CA MET A 124 10.10 8.34 -0.55
C MET A 124 10.53 8.07 -1.98
N ASN A 125 11.57 7.24 -2.17
CA ASN A 125 12.05 6.86 -3.49
C ASN A 125 11.00 6.09 -4.30
N PHE A 126 10.27 5.16 -3.67
CA PHE A 126 9.16 4.45 -4.33
C PHE A 126 8.01 5.37 -4.72
N PHE A 127 7.79 6.46 -3.98
CA PHE A 127 6.71 7.40 -4.22
C PHE A 127 7.15 8.67 -4.97
N HIS A 128 8.41 8.79 -5.37
CA HIS A 128 8.96 10.00 -6.01
C HIS A 128 8.64 11.27 -5.19
N ILE A 129 8.78 11.16 -3.87
CA ILE A 129 8.50 12.21 -2.90
C ILE A 129 9.77 12.98 -2.57
#